data_AF-A0A7V3UY48-F1
#
_entry.id   AF-A0A7V3UY48-F1
#
_cell.length_a   1.000
_cell.length_b   1.000
_cell.length_c   1.000
_cell.angle_alpha   90.00
_cell.angle_beta   90.00
_cell.angle_gamma   90.00
#
_symmetry.space_group_name_H-M   'P 1'
#
loop_
_entity.id
_entity.type
_entity.pdbx_description
1 polymer ?
#
loop_
_entity_poly.entity_id
_entity_poly.type
_entity_poly.pdbx_seq_one_letter_code
_entity_poly.pdbx_strand_id
1 'polypeptide(L)'
;KGAVVLYSVLGDNKDLPKQVTGIPVGRRADVLFFLHTAAWCNEAPFIYRINYEDGTTEEIVVREGQQVLDWWADPVRYSEALGKHGMFIAWQGDNPMRKGVILPGFEWANPHPEKVIKDIDFLANEATGYTAVPVLVAITGAVCRPREGVVVDVIGTAGVRVRLGTTEEDIYYIGTVGCPQDHPYYQKAVEAHRRLVVGQKVQIVDDVVTRNSAGQRVAYVYFQGDIYSLANLVNARIIGDGLGKPGNFEGNSRHRMYLENLGFIAQQKKVGMWAEGGGQ
;
A
#
# COMPACT_ATOMS: atom_id res chain seq x y z
N LYS A 1 23.41 -1.33 -15.78
CA LYS A 1 22.36 -2.00 -14.96
C LYS A 1 22.93 -3.35 -14.58
N GLY A 2 23.14 -3.61 -13.30
CA GLY A 2 23.84 -4.80 -12.82
C GLY A 2 23.36 -5.18 -11.42
N ALA A 3 23.81 -6.32 -10.93
CA ALA A 3 23.64 -6.73 -9.55
C ALA A 3 24.79 -6.20 -8.69
N VAL A 4 24.53 -6.05 -7.39
CA VAL A 4 25.58 -5.86 -6.38
C VAL A 4 26.04 -7.24 -5.93
N VAL A 5 27.33 -7.51 -6.04
CA VAL A 5 27.96 -8.74 -5.56
C VAL A 5 28.98 -8.36 -4.50
N LEU A 6 29.00 -9.09 -3.38
CA LEU A 6 29.92 -8.81 -2.28
C LEU A 6 31.15 -9.72 -2.32
N TYR A 7 32.15 -9.31 -1.56
CA TYR A 7 33.39 -10.06 -1.31
C TYR A 7 33.12 -11.52 -0.96
N SER A 8 33.91 -12.41 -1.57
CA SER A 8 34.01 -13.81 -1.17
C SER A 8 35.42 -14.32 -1.37
N VAL A 9 35.83 -15.31 -0.56
CA VAL A 9 37.06 -16.05 -0.83
C VAL A 9 36.91 -17.00 -2.04
N LEU A 10 35.68 -17.20 -2.54
CA LEU A 10 35.32 -18.06 -3.67
C LEU A 10 34.99 -17.26 -4.93
N GLY A 11 35.01 -17.94 -6.09
CA GLY A 11 34.45 -17.43 -7.35
C GLY A 11 35.13 -16.18 -7.92
N ASP A 12 36.39 -15.93 -7.55
CA ASP A 12 37.18 -14.75 -7.96
C ASP A 12 36.59 -13.40 -7.51
N ASN A 13 35.91 -13.38 -6.37
CA ASN A 13 35.23 -12.19 -5.82
C ASN A 13 36.07 -11.44 -4.76
N LYS A 14 37.39 -11.61 -4.74
CA LYS A 14 38.24 -11.06 -3.66
C LYS A 14 38.45 -9.56 -3.75
N ASP A 15 38.23 -8.97 -4.92
CA ASP A 15 38.35 -7.52 -5.16
C ASP A 15 37.01 -6.79 -4.97
N LEU A 16 35.93 -7.52 -4.69
CA LEU A 16 34.61 -6.95 -4.44
C LEU A 16 34.49 -6.39 -3.01
N PRO A 17 33.59 -5.43 -2.76
CA PRO A 17 33.43 -4.87 -1.43
C PRO A 17 32.80 -5.87 -0.46
N LYS A 18 33.25 -5.87 0.79
CA LYS A 18 32.61 -6.66 1.87
C LYS A 18 31.23 -6.12 2.26
N GLN A 19 30.97 -4.85 1.98
CA GLN A 19 29.70 -4.21 2.25
C GLN A 19 29.41 -3.11 1.24
N VAL A 20 28.13 -2.93 0.93
CA VAL A 20 27.61 -1.73 0.28
C VAL A 20 26.71 -1.04 1.29
N THR A 21 27.00 0.22 1.60
CA THR A 21 26.30 0.99 2.64
C THR A 21 25.51 2.12 2.04
N GLY A 22 24.44 2.55 2.73
CA GLY A 22 23.71 3.75 2.37
C GLY A 22 22.88 3.63 1.09
N ILE A 23 22.31 2.46 0.77
CA ILE A 23 21.38 2.30 -0.35
C ILE A 23 20.12 3.13 -0.03
N PRO A 24 19.84 4.24 -0.74
CA PRO A 24 18.87 5.23 -0.29
C PRO A 24 17.43 4.74 -0.43
N VAL A 25 16.62 4.96 0.61
CA VAL A 25 15.16 4.66 0.63
C VAL A 25 14.36 5.94 0.86
N GLY A 26 14.66 6.67 1.94
CA GLY A 26 14.10 7.98 2.27
C GLY A 26 12.58 8.02 2.41
N ARG A 27 11.95 6.91 2.82
CA ARG A 27 10.49 6.82 2.96
C ARG A 27 10.08 5.71 3.92
N ARG A 28 8.82 5.75 4.37
CA ARG A 28 8.17 4.65 5.10
C ARG A 28 7.84 3.49 4.14
N ALA A 29 7.91 2.27 4.66
CA ALA A 29 7.45 1.07 3.98
C ALA A 29 6.93 0.08 5.03
N ASP A 30 5.80 -0.56 4.76
CA ASP A 30 5.28 -1.65 5.60
C ASP A 30 6.02 -2.96 5.35
N VAL A 31 6.52 -3.14 4.12
CA VAL A 31 7.21 -4.34 3.66
C VAL A 31 8.34 -3.96 2.71
N LEU A 32 9.47 -4.67 2.80
CA LEU A 32 10.52 -4.66 1.78
C LEU A 32 10.59 -6.02 1.08
N PHE A 33 10.70 -5.99 -0.24
CA PHE A 33 10.98 -7.15 -1.07
C PHE A 33 12.43 -7.07 -1.55
N PHE A 34 13.22 -8.08 -1.22
CA PHE A 34 14.59 -8.24 -1.70
C PHE A 34 14.60 -9.27 -2.83
N LEU A 35 15.15 -8.90 -3.98
CA LEU A 35 15.45 -9.82 -5.07
C LEU A 35 16.95 -10.13 -5.00
N HIS A 36 17.29 -11.29 -4.46
CA HIS A 36 18.67 -11.65 -4.11
C HIS A 36 18.93 -13.14 -4.25
N THR A 37 20.20 -13.54 -4.20
CA THR A 37 20.60 -14.95 -4.12
C THR A 37 22.01 -15.04 -3.54
N ALA A 38 22.53 -16.26 -3.43
CA ALA A 38 23.94 -16.49 -3.21
C ALA A 38 24.45 -17.63 -4.09
N ALA A 39 25.76 -17.66 -4.32
CA ALA A 39 26.45 -18.86 -4.77
C ALA A 39 27.35 -19.40 -3.67
N TRP A 40 27.51 -20.73 -3.61
CA TRP A 40 28.22 -21.43 -2.53
C TRP A 40 27.66 -21.06 -1.17
N CYS A 41 26.33 -21.07 -1.05
CA CYS A 41 25.67 -20.57 0.15
C CYS A 41 26.07 -21.36 1.40
N ASN A 42 26.23 -20.65 2.52
CA ASN A 42 26.49 -21.20 3.85
C ASN A 42 25.30 -20.88 4.77
N GLU A 43 25.39 -21.17 6.07
CA GLU A 43 24.23 -21.03 6.99
C GLU A 43 23.65 -19.60 7.02
N ALA A 44 24.49 -18.56 6.91
CA ALA A 44 24.09 -17.17 7.04
C ALA A 44 24.97 -16.26 6.15
N PRO A 45 24.81 -16.28 4.82
CA PRO A 45 25.79 -15.72 3.88
C PRO A 45 25.95 -14.20 3.99
N PHE A 46 24.92 -13.48 4.40
CA PHE A 46 24.92 -12.01 4.43
C PHE A 46 23.87 -11.45 5.40
N ILE A 47 23.98 -10.16 5.65
CA ILE A 47 23.12 -9.39 6.55
C ILE A 47 22.61 -8.17 5.80
N TYR A 48 21.34 -7.82 6.01
CA TYR A 48 20.86 -6.47 5.74
C TYR A 48 20.77 -5.68 7.05
N ARG A 49 21.20 -4.43 7.02
CA ARG A 49 20.93 -3.48 8.11
C ARG A 49 20.00 -2.40 7.59
N ILE A 50 18.85 -2.25 8.23
CA ILE A 50 17.86 -1.23 7.93
C ILE A 50 18.11 -0.06 8.87
N ASN A 51 18.48 1.10 8.33
CA ASN A 51 18.77 2.30 9.11
C ASN A 51 17.56 3.23 9.04
N TYR A 52 16.98 3.59 10.19
CA TYR A 52 15.88 4.55 10.26
C TYR A 52 16.39 5.98 10.48
N GLU A 53 15.57 6.98 10.11
CA GLU A 53 15.94 8.39 10.29
C GLU A 53 16.09 8.81 11.76
N ASP A 54 15.44 8.11 12.69
CA ASP A 54 15.56 8.36 14.13
C ASP A 54 16.87 7.82 14.75
N GLY A 55 17.74 7.22 13.92
CA GLY A 55 19.01 6.63 14.32
C GLY A 55 18.92 5.19 14.84
N THR A 56 17.71 4.61 14.93
CA THR A 56 17.54 3.19 15.25
C THR A 56 17.84 2.31 14.04
N THR A 57 18.11 1.02 14.28
CA THR A 57 18.44 0.06 13.22
C THR A 57 17.79 -1.30 13.47
N GLU A 58 17.47 -2.01 12.40
CA GLU A 58 17.08 -3.43 12.43
C GLU A 58 18.06 -4.25 11.60
N GLU A 59 18.56 -5.37 12.14
CA GLU A 59 19.45 -6.28 11.41
C GLU A 59 18.71 -7.55 11.01
N ILE A 60 18.84 -7.90 9.73
CA ILE A 60 18.26 -9.10 9.15
C ILE A 60 19.41 -10.05 8.80
N VAL A 61 19.64 -11.05 9.64
CA VAL A 61 20.56 -12.15 9.32
C VAL A 61 19.86 -13.08 8.34
N VAL A 62 20.30 -13.05 7.07
CA VAL A 62 19.71 -13.87 6.01
C VAL A 62 20.32 -15.25 6.05
N ARG A 63 19.48 -16.29 6.13
CA ARG A 63 19.89 -17.69 6.32
C ARG A 63 19.49 -18.56 5.14
N GLU A 64 20.40 -19.46 4.76
CA GLU A 64 20.14 -20.44 3.71
C GLU A 64 18.99 -21.38 4.10
N GLY A 65 18.09 -21.62 3.15
CA GLY A 65 16.90 -22.43 3.38
C GLY A 65 15.79 -21.70 4.16
N GLN A 66 15.96 -20.42 4.48
CA GLN A 66 14.93 -19.58 5.08
C GLN A 66 14.64 -18.37 4.20
N GLN A 67 15.49 -17.35 4.26
CA GLN A 67 15.31 -16.09 3.52
C GLN A 67 16.09 -16.07 2.21
N VAL A 68 17.05 -16.98 2.02
CA VAL A 68 17.79 -17.13 0.76
C VAL A 68 17.96 -18.59 0.39
N LEU A 69 18.15 -18.82 -0.90
CA LEU A 69 18.65 -20.08 -1.45
C LEU A 69 19.88 -19.82 -2.31
N ASP A 70 20.78 -20.80 -2.33
CA ASP A 70 21.79 -20.91 -3.38
C ASP A 70 21.10 -20.88 -4.75
N TRP A 71 21.62 -20.12 -5.70
CA TRP A 71 21.04 -19.99 -7.05
C TRP A 71 20.96 -21.32 -7.81
N TRP A 72 21.72 -22.33 -7.36
CA TRP A 72 21.69 -23.71 -7.84
C TRP A 72 20.84 -24.63 -6.96
N ALA A 73 20.12 -24.14 -5.95
CA ALA A 73 19.25 -24.98 -5.15
C ALA A 73 18.06 -25.52 -5.97
N ASP A 74 17.58 -26.70 -5.59
CA ASP A 74 16.27 -27.18 -6.01
C ASP A 74 15.22 -26.63 -5.03
N PRO A 75 14.38 -25.65 -5.44
CA PRO A 75 13.47 -24.96 -4.53
C PRO A 75 12.37 -25.88 -3.98
N VAL A 76 12.09 -27.01 -4.63
CA VAL A 76 11.06 -27.97 -4.18
C VAL A 76 11.40 -28.52 -2.78
N ARG A 77 12.70 -28.69 -2.49
CA ARG A 77 13.20 -29.17 -1.19
C ARG A 77 12.92 -28.20 -0.03
N TYR A 78 12.57 -26.95 -0.35
CA TYR A 78 12.34 -25.87 0.61
C TYR A 78 10.90 -25.34 0.56
N SER A 79 9.98 -26.07 -0.06
CA SER A 79 8.59 -25.61 -0.29
C SER A 79 7.87 -25.11 0.96
N GLU A 80 8.02 -25.80 2.10
CA GLU A 80 7.47 -25.34 3.38
C GLU A 80 8.19 -24.08 3.91
N ALA A 81 9.51 -24.05 3.81
CA ALA A 81 10.33 -22.94 4.30
C ALA A 81 10.09 -21.64 3.50
N LEU A 82 9.84 -21.75 2.19
CA LEU A 82 9.44 -20.64 1.33
C LEU A 82 8.25 -19.88 1.94
N GLY A 83 7.16 -20.58 2.19
CA GLY A 83 5.96 -19.97 2.79
C GLY A 83 6.19 -19.46 4.22
N LYS A 84 6.92 -20.21 5.05
CA LYS A 84 7.13 -19.87 6.47
C LYS A 84 8.01 -18.63 6.67
N HIS A 85 8.98 -18.40 5.78
CA HIS A 85 10.00 -17.37 5.94
C HIS A 85 9.88 -16.22 4.94
N GLY A 86 8.73 -16.10 4.25
CA GLY A 86 8.49 -15.01 3.30
C GLY A 86 9.36 -15.11 2.05
N MET A 87 9.92 -16.28 1.73
CA MET A 87 10.76 -16.47 0.55
C MET A 87 9.94 -17.05 -0.61
N PHE A 88 10.21 -16.62 -1.83
CA PHE A 88 9.51 -17.07 -3.04
C PHE A 88 10.46 -17.16 -4.23
N ILE A 89 10.09 -17.90 -5.28
CA ILE A 89 10.90 -17.99 -6.51
C ILE A 89 10.42 -16.91 -7.48
N ALA A 90 11.20 -15.84 -7.62
CA ALA A 90 10.86 -14.72 -8.50
C ALA A 90 11.16 -15.03 -9.97
N TRP A 91 12.16 -15.87 -10.23
CA TRP A 91 12.50 -16.35 -11.57
C TRP A 91 13.20 -17.73 -11.51
N GLN A 92 12.96 -18.55 -12.53
CA GLN A 92 13.68 -19.79 -12.76
C GLN A 92 13.99 -19.94 -14.24
N GLY A 93 15.18 -20.45 -14.57
CA GLY A 93 15.57 -20.74 -15.94
C GLY A 93 16.84 -21.57 -16.02
N ASP A 94 17.36 -21.71 -17.22
CA ASP A 94 18.56 -22.51 -17.47
C ASP A 94 19.77 -21.61 -17.72
N ASN A 95 20.94 -22.09 -17.34
CA ASN A 95 22.22 -21.57 -17.82
C ASN A 95 23.01 -22.70 -18.51
N PRO A 96 24.10 -22.40 -19.24
CA PRO A 96 24.86 -23.41 -19.97
C PRO A 96 25.42 -24.57 -19.11
N MET A 97 25.59 -24.36 -17.81
CA MET A 97 26.16 -25.31 -16.86
C MET A 97 25.10 -26.06 -16.05
N ARG A 98 23.93 -25.46 -15.82
CA ARG A 98 22.86 -26.04 -14.99
C ARG A 98 21.48 -25.60 -15.46
N LYS A 99 20.58 -26.59 -15.54
CA LYS A 99 19.14 -26.35 -15.72
C LYS A 99 18.46 -25.98 -14.41
N GLY A 100 17.44 -25.13 -14.50
CA GLY A 100 16.58 -24.77 -13.38
C GLY A 100 17.25 -23.95 -12.28
N VAL A 101 18.23 -23.11 -12.63
CA VAL A 101 18.75 -22.09 -11.69
C VAL A 101 17.67 -21.09 -11.32
N ILE A 102 17.75 -20.57 -10.10
CA ILE A 102 16.73 -19.73 -9.50
C ILE A 102 17.26 -18.35 -9.13
N LEU A 103 16.34 -17.39 -9.10
CA LEU A 103 16.51 -16.12 -8.41
C LEU A 103 15.36 -15.98 -7.41
N PRO A 104 15.61 -16.24 -6.11
CA PRO A 104 14.61 -16.07 -5.08
C PRO A 104 14.34 -14.59 -4.79
N GLY A 105 13.16 -14.35 -4.21
CA GLY A 105 12.81 -13.11 -3.54
C GLY A 105 12.49 -13.38 -2.06
N PHE A 106 12.67 -12.36 -1.23
CA PHE A 106 12.38 -12.39 0.19
C PHE A 106 11.54 -11.19 0.60
N GLU A 107 10.38 -11.47 1.19
CA GLU A 107 9.46 -10.52 1.78
C GLU A 107 9.80 -10.33 3.27
N TRP A 108 10.25 -9.13 3.61
CA TRP A 108 10.49 -8.73 4.99
C TRP A 108 9.42 -7.74 5.44
N ALA A 109 8.63 -8.16 6.43
CA ALA A 109 7.71 -7.27 7.13
C ALA A 109 8.50 -6.31 8.02
N ASN A 110 8.34 -5.00 7.79
CA ASN A 110 9.01 -3.99 8.59
C ASN A 110 8.36 -3.95 10.00
N PRO A 111 9.10 -4.20 11.09
CA PRO A 111 8.55 -4.12 12.44
C PRO A 111 8.17 -2.70 12.87
N HIS A 112 8.69 -1.68 12.17
CA HIS A 112 8.46 -0.25 12.45
C HIS A 112 7.96 0.49 11.18
N PRO A 113 6.75 0.16 10.67
CA PRO A 113 6.20 0.77 9.45
C PRO A 113 5.97 2.29 9.56
N GLU A 114 5.85 2.80 10.78
CA GLU A 114 5.70 4.22 11.11
C GLU A 114 7.01 5.01 10.98
N LYS A 115 8.16 4.35 10.93
CA LYS A 115 9.47 4.99 10.83
C LYS A 115 9.90 5.16 9.37
N VAL A 116 10.53 6.30 9.08
CA VAL A 116 11.16 6.51 7.77
C VAL A 116 12.43 5.66 7.71
N ILE A 117 12.48 4.73 6.75
CA ILE A 117 13.71 4.01 6.42
C ILE A 117 14.60 5.01 5.67
N LYS A 118 15.73 5.36 6.28
CA LYS A 118 16.69 6.30 5.71
C LYS A 118 17.43 5.63 4.55
N ASP A 119 18.10 4.52 4.86
CA ASP A 119 18.93 3.76 3.94
C ASP A 119 19.09 2.30 4.41
N ILE A 120 19.63 1.46 3.52
CA ILE A 120 19.87 0.03 3.78
C ILE A 120 21.34 -0.28 3.49
N ASP A 121 21.97 -1.05 4.38
CA ASP A 121 23.29 -1.64 4.15
C ASP A 121 23.16 -3.12 3.76
N PHE A 122 24.01 -3.58 2.86
CA PHE A 122 24.14 -4.98 2.44
C PHE A 122 25.56 -5.46 2.75
N LEU A 123 25.68 -6.41 3.68
CA LEU A 123 26.96 -6.83 4.26
C LEU A 123 27.20 -8.32 4.08
N ALA A 124 28.41 -8.70 3.66
CA ALA A 124 28.85 -10.09 3.70
C ALA A 124 29.08 -10.50 5.15
N ASN A 125 28.68 -11.71 5.53
CA ASN A 125 28.79 -12.14 6.92
C ASN A 125 30.20 -12.67 7.25
N GLU A 126 30.99 -11.86 7.94
CA GLU A 126 32.34 -12.21 8.38
C GLU A 126 32.40 -13.48 9.24
N ALA A 127 31.37 -13.75 10.05
CA ALA A 127 31.31 -14.92 10.93
C ALA A 127 31.36 -16.25 10.15
N THR A 128 31.09 -16.22 8.85
CA THR A 128 31.11 -17.39 7.97
C THR A 128 32.43 -17.55 7.20
N GLY A 129 33.42 -16.70 7.48
CA GLY A 129 34.70 -16.68 6.77
C GLY A 129 34.58 -16.22 5.31
N TYR A 130 33.51 -15.52 4.95
CA TYR A 130 33.24 -15.04 3.59
C TYR A 130 33.18 -16.16 2.54
N THR A 131 32.64 -17.32 2.93
CA THR A 131 32.60 -18.55 2.12
C THR A 131 31.37 -18.68 1.22
N ALA A 132 30.53 -17.66 1.16
CA ALA A 132 29.43 -17.54 0.19
C ALA A 132 29.67 -16.32 -0.71
N VAL A 133 28.97 -16.25 -1.84
CA VAL A 133 28.95 -15.10 -2.76
C VAL A 133 27.56 -14.47 -2.72
N PRO A 134 27.33 -13.44 -1.88
CA PRO A 134 26.06 -12.72 -1.82
C PRO A 134 25.80 -11.90 -3.08
N VAL A 135 24.57 -11.97 -3.59
CA VAL A 135 24.13 -11.24 -4.79
C VAL A 135 22.81 -10.53 -4.52
N LEU A 136 22.77 -9.21 -4.70
CA LEU A 136 21.56 -8.39 -4.63
C LEU A 136 21.25 -7.80 -6.01
N VAL A 137 20.05 -8.09 -6.53
CA VAL A 137 19.58 -7.59 -7.83
C VAL A 137 18.72 -6.34 -7.67
N ALA A 138 17.76 -6.36 -6.73
CA ALA A 138 16.84 -5.24 -6.51
C ALA A 138 16.24 -5.24 -5.10
N ILE A 139 15.76 -4.07 -4.67
CA ILE A 139 14.96 -3.88 -3.46
C ILE A 139 13.72 -3.06 -3.86
N THR A 140 12.53 -3.47 -3.42
CA THR A 140 11.29 -2.71 -3.57
C THR A 140 10.59 -2.55 -2.23
N GLY A 141 10.21 -1.33 -1.86
CA GLY A 141 9.36 -1.09 -0.70
C GLY A 141 7.88 -0.97 -1.08
N ALA A 142 7.01 -1.55 -0.25
CA ALA A 142 5.56 -1.45 -0.39
C ALA A 142 4.94 -0.81 0.85
N VAL A 143 3.83 -0.09 0.65
CA VAL A 143 2.96 0.36 1.73
C VAL A 143 1.62 -0.36 1.66
N CYS A 144 1.23 -1.00 2.75
CA CYS A 144 -0.06 -1.64 2.89
C CYS A 144 -1.08 -0.56 3.23
N ARG A 145 -1.92 -0.18 2.27
CA ARG A 145 -3.02 0.74 2.53
C ARG A 145 -4.27 -0.08 2.84
N PRO A 146 -4.76 -0.10 4.09
CA PRO A 146 -6.04 -0.71 4.37
C PRO A 146 -7.09 0.02 3.54
N ARG A 147 -7.76 -0.71 2.65
CA ARG A 147 -8.86 -0.17 1.86
C ARG A 147 -10.21 -0.42 2.51
N GLU A 148 -10.24 -1.13 3.63
CA GLU A 148 -11.44 -1.37 4.41
C GLU A 148 -11.29 -0.77 5.80
N GLY A 149 -12.39 -0.21 6.31
CA GLY A 149 -12.40 0.42 7.62
C GLY A 149 -13.79 0.62 8.16
N VAL A 150 -13.86 1.30 9.30
CA VAL A 150 -15.12 1.69 9.93
C VAL A 150 -15.20 3.21 9.95
N VAL A 151 -16.32 3.77 9.50
CA VAL A 151 -16.55 5.20 9.59
C VAL A 151 -16.72 5.60 11.05
N VAL A 152 -15.89 6.53 11.53
CA VAL A 152 -15.90 7.01 12.92
C VAL A 152 -16.55 8.38 13.05
N ASP A 153 -16.52 9.20 12.00
CA ASP A 153 -17.13 10.53 12.00
C ASP A 153 -17.47 10.99 10.58
N VAL A 154 -18.18 12.12 10.46
CA VAL A 154 -18.55 12.74 9.19
C VAL A 154 -17.92 14.13 9.03
N ILE A 155 -17.56 14.46 7.80
CA ILE A 155 -17.07 15.79 7.40
C ILE A 155 -18.25 16.54 6.77
N GLY A 156 -19.16 17.03 7.61
CA GLY A 156 -20.46 17.51 7.17
C GLY A 156 -21.18 16.43 6.34
N THR A 157 -21.52 16.75 5.09
CA THR A 157 -22.00 15.77 4.10
C THR A 157 -21.05 15.60 2.90
N ALA A 158 -19.84 16.15 2.99
CA ALA A 158 -18.85 16.11 1.91
C ALA A 158 -17.89 14.91 1.99
N GLY A 159 -17.84 14.21 3.13
CA GLY A 159 -16.92 13.10 3.34
C GLY A 159 -17.06 12.45 4.71
N VAL A 160 -16.18 11.50 4.99
CA VAL A 160 -16.14 10.72 6.24
C VAL A 160 -14.74 10.65 6.81
N ARG A 161 -14.65 10.55 8.14
CA ARG A 161 -13.45 10.07 8.81
C ARG A 161 -13.55 8.57 9.00
N VAL A 162 -12.58 7.83 8.48
CA VAL A 162 -12.59 6.35 8.49
C VAL A 162 -11.38 5.85 9.25
N ARG A 163 -11.60 4.92 10.18
CA ARG A 163 -10.53 4.15 10.80
C ARG A 163 -10.11 3.04 9.85
N LEU A 164 -8.95 3.21 9.21
CA LEU A 164 -8.30 2.28 8.28
C LEU A 164 -7.11 1.64 8.99
N GLY A 165 -7.24 0.37 9.36
CA GLY A 165 -6.26 -0.31 10.21
C GLY A 165 -6.13 0.39 11.58
N THR A 166 -4.94 0.89 11.91
CA THR A 166 -4.64 1.59 13.17
C THR A 166 -4.74 3.12 13.06
N THR A 167 -5.02 3.64 11.87
CA THR A 167 -5.04 5.10 11.59
C THR A 167 -6.44 5.59 11.26
N GLU A 168 -6.74 6.85 11.59
CA GLU A 168 -7.96 7.54 11.14
C GLU A 168 -7.60 8.51 10.00
N GLU A 169 -8.32 8.40 8.88
CA GLU A 169 -8.12 9.25 7.71
C GLU A 169 -9.42 9.96 7.31
N ASP A 170 -9.30 11.23 6.92
CA ASP A 170 -10.38 12.03 6.36
C ASP A 170 -10.48 11.77 4.84
N ILE A 171 -11.62 11.25 4.39
CA ILE A 171 -11.91 10.90 2.99
C ILE A 171 -13.07 11.75 2.48
N TYR A 172 -12.80 12.59 1.47
CA TYR A 172 -13.81 13.38 0.78
C TYR A 172 -14.39 12.61 -0.41
N TYR A 173 -15.69 12.78 -0.65
CA TYR A 173 -16.39 12.03 -1.68
C TYR A 173 -16.07 12.56 -3.09
N ILE A 174 -15.55 11.71 -3.97
CA ILE A 174 -15.47 12.01 -5.39
C ILE A 174 -16.89 12.23 -5.94
N GLY A 175 -17.07 13.29 -6.72
CA GLY A 175 -18.32 13.53 -7.45
C GLY A 175 -19.49 14.00 -6.58
N THR A 176 -19.25 14.31 -5.31
CA THR A 176 -20.28 14.77 -4.36
C THR A 176 -19.81 16.01 -3.63
N VAL A 177 -20.58 17.08 -3.75
CA VAL A 177 -20.43 18.30 -2.95
C VAL A 177 -21.44 18.26 -1.82
N GLY A 178 -20.97 18.42 -0.58
CA GLY A 178 -21.83 18.46 0.59
C GLY A 178 -22.82 19.63 0.57
N CYS A 179 -23.83 19.55 1.43
CA CYS A 179 -24.78 20.64 1.68
C CYS A 179 -23.99 21.86 2.20
N PRO A 180 -24.20 23.07 1.66
CA PRO A 180 -23.56 24.29 2.15
C PRO A 180 -23.87 24.53 3.63
N GLN A 181 -22.90 25.02 4.40
CA GLN A 181 -23.06 25.23 5.85
C GLN A 181 -24.09 26.31 6.20
N ASP A 182 -24.27 27.28 5.32
CA ASP A 182 -25.25 28.37 5.39
C ASP A 182 -26.65 27.95 4.94
N HIS A 183 -26.82 26.73 4.43
CA HIS A 183 -28.12 26.23 3.98
C HIS A 183 -29.02 25.85 5.18
N PRO A 184 -30.32 26.24 5.20
CA PRO A 184 -31.22 25.92 6.32
C PRO A 184 -31.34 24.42 6.64
N TYR A 185 -31.22 23.58 5.61
CA TYR A 185 -31.25 22.11 5.74
C TYR A 185 -29.95 21.49 6.30
N TYR A 186 -28.86 22.25 6.45
CA TYR A 186 -27.53 21.72 6.71
C TYR A 186 -27.47 20.80 7.94
N GLN A 187 -28.01 21.24 9.08
CA GLN A 187 -27.95 20.46 10.33
C GLN A 187 -28.70 19.13 10.20
N LYS A 188 -29.90 19.15 9.60
CA LYS A 188 -30.66 17.93 9.31
C LYS A 188 -29.89 17.00 8.37
N ALA A 189 -29.21 17.56 7.37
CA ALA A 189 -28.43 16.78 6.42
C ALA A 189 -27.23 16.08 7.07
N VAL A 190 -26.51 16.78 7.96
CA VAL A 190 -25.37 16.22 8.70
C VAL A 190 -25.81 15.10 9.64
N GLU A 191 -26.92 15.28 10.37
CA GLU A 191 -27.48 14.22 11.22
C GLU A 191 -27.90 12.98 10.42
N ALA A 192 -28.56 13.18 9.28
CA ALA A 192 -28.97 12.09 8.38
C ALA A 192 -27.74 11.34 7.83
N HIS A 193 -26.72 12.07 7.39
CA HIS A 193 -25.47 11.47 6.94
C HIS A 193 -24.80 10.69 8.08
N ARG A 194 -24.70 11.26 9.28
CA ARG A 194 -24.10 10.57 10.45
C ARG A 194 -24.81 9.25 10.75
N ARG A 195 -26.15 9.23 10.77
CA ARG A 195 -26.95 8.00 10.99
C ARG A 195 -26.75 6.96 9.89
N LEU A 196 -26.52 7.42 8.65
CA LEU A 196 -26.29 6.56 7.51
C LEU A 196 -24.93 5.85 7.56
N VAL A 197 -23.86 6.56 7.96
CA VAL A 197 -22.49 6.06 7.76
C VAL A 197 -21.73 5.71 9.03
N VAL A 198 -21.93 6.40 10.15
CA VAL A 198 -21.09 6.18 11.34
C VAL A 198 -21.32 4.78 11.92
N GLY A 199 -20.22 4.08 12.19
CA GLY A 199 -20.21 2.68 12.62
C GLY A 199 -20.32 1.66 11.48
N GLN A 200 -20.58 2.11 10.24
CA GLN A 200 -20.62 1.21 9.09
C GLN A 200 -19.22 0.84 8.63
N LYS A 201 -19.08 -0.43 8.21
CA LYS A 201 -17.89 -0.90 7.50
C LYS A 201 -17.93 -0.40 6.07
N VAL A 202 -16.82 0.16 5.60
CA VAL A 202 -16.70 0.74 4.27
C VAL A 202 -15.44 0.28 3.56
N GLN A 203 -15.49 0.34 2.23
CA GLN A 203 -14.38 0.12 1.33
C GLN A 203 -14.05 1.42 0.59
N ILE A 204 -12.78 1.80 0.56
CA ILE A 204 -12.24 3.01 -0.06
C ILE A 204 -11.65 2.63 -1.42
N VAL A 205 -12.24 3.20 -2.47
CA VAL A 205 -11.88 2.90 -3.86
C VAL A 205 -11.34 4.17 -4.52
N ASP A 206 -10.05 4.14 -4.82
CA ASP A 206 -9.33 5.20 -5.52
C ASP A 206 -9.73 5.27 -7.00
N ASP A 207 -9.58 6.47 -7.55
CA ASP A 207 -9.63 6.74 -8.99
C ASP A 207 -8.35 7.49 -9.41
N VAL A 208 -8.27 7.94 -10.68
CA VAL A 208 -7.05 8.54 -11.26
C VAL A 208 -6.45 9.63 -10.36
N VAL A 209 -7.29 10.51 -9.83
CA VAL A 209 -6.88 11.58 -8.91
C VAL A 209 -7.31 11.22 -7.50
N THR A 210 -6.32 11.12 -6.60
CA THR A 210 -6.54 10.68 -5.22
C THR A 210 -6.37 11.79 -4.19
N ARG A 211 -5.93 12.99 -4.60
CA ARG A 211 -5.95 14.20 -3.77
C ARG A 211 -6.47 15.37 -4.59
N ASN A 212 -7.35 16.17 -4.01
CA ASN A 212 -7.88 17.36 -4.67
C ASN A 212 -6.87 18.53 -4.65
N SER A 213 -7.24 19.66 -5.25
CA SER A 213 -6.42 20.88 -5.31
C SER A 213 -6.05 21.44 -3.93
N ALA A 214 -6.83 21.14 -2.89
CA ALA A 214 -6.56 21.51 -1.49
C ALA A 214 -5.70 20.47 -0.74
N GLY A 215 -5.22 19.43 -1.42
CA GLY A 215 -4.41 18.35 -0.84
C GLY A 215 -5.21 17.30 -0.05
N GLN A 216 -6.54 17.42 0.00
CA GLN A 216 -7.42 16.50 0.73
C GLN A 216 -7.57 15.18 -0.01
N ARG A 217 -7.64 14.06 0.72
CA ARG A 217 -7.82 12.72 0.15
C ARG A 217 -9.24 12.60 -0.40
N VAL A 218 -9.36 12.15 -1.66
CA VAL A 218 -10.65 11.92 -2.32
C VAL A 218 -10.77 10.46 -2.77
N ALA A 219 -11.95 9.87 -2.60
CA ALA A 219 -12.25 8.51 -3.05
C ALA A 219 -13.75 8.28 -3.30
N TYR A 220 -14.08 7.15 -3.93
CA TYR A 220 -15.40 6.55 -3.83
C TYR A 220 -15.45 5.68 -2.56
N VAL A 221 -16.51 5.86 -1.77
CA VAL A 221 -16.71 5.11 -0.53
C VAL A 221 -17.90 4.19 -0.73
N TYR A 222 -17.68 2.90 -0.52
CA TYR A 222 -18.72 1.89 -0.59
C TYR A 222 -19.00 1.34 0.79
N PHE A 223 -20.25 1.04 1.12
CA PHE A 223 -20.52 0.10 2.22
C PHE A 223 -19.89 -1.26 1.91
N GLN A 224 -19.46 -1.99 2.95
CA GLN A 224 -18.84 -3.29 2.79
C GLN A 224 -19.72 -4.23 1.96
N GLY A 225 -19.12 -4.87 0.96
CA GLY A 225 -19.82 -5.79 0.07
C GLY A 225 -19.24 -5.73 -1.34
N ASP A 226 -20.10 -5.88 -2.35
CA ASP A 226 -19.72 -5.75 -3.75
C ASP A 226 -19.51 -4.28 -4.14
N ILE A 227 -18.25 -3.91 -4.44
CA ILE A 227 -17.85 -2.58 -4.92
C ILE A 227 -18.38 -2.24 -6.32
N TYR A 228 -18.86 -3.22 -7.09
CA TYR A 228 -19.49 -2.97 -8.39
C TYR A 228 -20.97 -2.62 -8.26
N SER A 229 -21.58 -2.85 -7.09
CA SER A 229 -22.95 -2.45 -6.82
C SER A 229 -23.02 -0.96 -6.45
N LEU A 230 -23.55 -0.15 -7.36
CA LEU A 230 -23.78 1.28 -7.10
C LEU A 230 -24.80 1.53 -5.98
N ALA A 231 -25.59 0.53 -5.58
CA ALA A 231 -26.46 0.62 -4.41
C ALA A 231 -25.66 0.78 -3.10
N ASN A 232 -24.41 0.29 -3.08
CA ASN A 232 -23.50 0.42 -1.94
C ASN A 232 -22.69 1.72 -1.96
N LEU A 233 -22.75 2.50 -3.04
CA LEU A 233 -21.94 3.71 -3.19
C LEU A 233 -22.49 4.83 -2.29
N VAL A 234 -21.76 5.13 -1.22
CA VAL A 234 -22.14 6.17 -0.24
C VAL A 234 -22.22 7.53 -0.91
N ASN A 235 -21.27 7.87 -1.79
CA ASN A 235 -21.27 9.12 -2.57
C ASN A 235 -22.63 9.34 -3.28
N ALA A 236 -23.17 8.29 -3.90
CA ALA A 236 -24.46 8.34 -4.57
C ALA A 236 -25.60 8.51 -3.58
N ARG A 237 -25.53 7.83 -2.43
CA ARG A 237 -26.55 7.95 -1.38
C ARG A 237 -26.69 9.38 -0.86
N ILE A 238 -25.58 10.10 -0.68
CA ILE A 238 -25.60 11.52 -0.29
C ILE A 238 -26.38 12.37 -1.29
N ILE A 239 -26.18 12.14 -2.58
CA ILE A 239 -26.89 12.88 -3.64
C ILE A 239 -28.36 12.47 -3.71
N GLY A 240 -28.65 11.18 -3.72
CA GLY A 240 -30.00 10.64 -3.85
C GLY A 240 -30.92 11.00 -2.67
N ASP A 241 -30.37 11.07 -1.46
CA ASP A 241 -31.10 11.47 -0.25
C ASP A 241 -31.16 13.01 -0.08
N GLY A 242 -30.65 13.78 -1.04
CA GLY A 242 -30.68 15.25 -1.02
C GLY A 242 -29.81 15.85 0.09
N LEU A 243 -28.78 15.13 0.54
CA LEU A 243 -27.81 15.57 1.56
C LEU A 243 -26.64 16.34 0.94
N GLY A 244 -26.56 16.37 -0.39
CA GLY A 244 -25.57 17.06 -1.19
C GLY A 244 -25.98 17.07 -2.66
N LYS A 245 -25.04 17.46 -3.52
CA LYS A 245 -25.27 17.56 -4.97
C LYS A 245 -24.08 17.01 -5.77
N PRO A 246 -24.26 16.65 -7.05
CA PRO A 246 -23.15 16.28 -7.91
C PRO A 246 -22.15 17.42 -8.07
N GLY A 247 -20.86 17.11 -8.13
CA GLY A 247 -19.79 18.08 -8.38
C GLY A 247 -18.45 17.62 -7.82
N ASN A 248 -17.41 18.45 -7.92
CA ASN A 248 -16.07 18.15 -7.38
C ASN A 248 -15.50 16.78 -7.84
N PHE A 249 -15.53 16.56 -9.16
CA PHE A 249 -15.00 15.34 -9.76
C PHE A 249 -13.48 15.32 -9.84
N GLU A 250 -12.82 16.48 -9.86
CA GLU A 250 -11.34 16.61 -9.78
C GLU A 250 -10.59 15.70 -10.76
N GLY A 251 -11.06 15.62 -12.01
CA GLY A 251 -10.46 14.76 -13.05
C GLY A 251 -10.91 13.30 -13.03
N ASN A 252 -11.65 12.86 -12.00
CA ASN A 252 -12.25 11.53 -11.92
C ASN A 252 -13.56 11.47 -12.72
N SER A 253 -13.84 10.33 -13.36
CA SER A 253 -15.00 10.21 -14.27
C SER A 253 -15.77 8.90 -14.15
N ARG A 254 -15.27 7.91 -13.38
CA ARG A 254 -15.84 6.54 -13.31
C ARG A 254 -17.35 6.50 -13.10
N HIS A 255 -17.90 7.37 -12.24
CA HIS A 255 -19.34 7.40 -11.94
C HIS A 255 -20.02 8.73 -12.27
N ARG A 256 -19.39 9.61 -13.07
CA ARG A 256 -19.87 10.98 -13.30
C ARG A 256 -21.31 11.05 -13.80
N MET A 257 -21.59 10.39 -14.93
CA MET A 257 -22.92 10.40 -15.54
C MET A 257 -24.00 9.85 -14.60
N TYR A 258 -23.68 8.83 -13.81
CA TYR A 258 -24.60 8.26 -12.84
C TYR A 258 -24.92 9.24 -11.71
N LEU A 259 -23.90 9.87 -11.11
CA LEU A 259 -24.09 10.82 -10.02
C LEU A 259 -24.83 12.08 -10.49
N GLU A 260 -24.51 12.60 -11.68
CA GLU A 260 -25.21 13.75 -12.28
C GLU A 260 -26.70 13.44 -12.53
N ASN A 261 -27.01 12.28 -13.11
CA ASN A 261 -28.40 11.84 -13.30
C ASN A 261 -29.14 11.69 -11.97
N LEU A 262 -28.48 11.15 -10.94
CA LEU A 262 -29.08 10.99 -9.62
C LEU A 262 -29.39 12.35 -8.99
N GLY A 263 -28.50 13.33 -9.13
CA GLY A 263 -28.72 14.70 -8.66
C GLY A 263 -29.87 15.39 -9.38
N PHE A 264 -29.97 15.23 -10.70
CA PHE A 264 -31.11 15.73 -11.47
C PHE A 264 -32.44 15.15 -10.95
N ILE A 265 -32.50 13.84 -10.70
CA ILE A 265 -33.70 13.17 -10.16
C ILE A 265 -34.04 13.69 -8.76
N ALA A 266 -33.05 13.81 -7.87
CA ALA A 266 -33.25 14.30 -6.50
C ALA A 266 -33.79 15.74 -6.48
N GLN A 267 -33.28 16.58 -7.39
CA GLN A 267 -33.75 17.95 -7.56
C GLN A 267 -35.20 18.01 -8.05
N GLN A 268 -35.55 17.24 -9.09
CA GLN A 268 -36.92 17.18 -9.62
C GLN A 268 -37.94 16.71 -8.57
N LYS A 269 -37.53 15.77 -7.72
CA LYS A 269 -38.34 15.25 -6.61
C LYS A 269 -38.33 16.15 -5.38
N LYS A 270 -37.59 17.26 -5.38
CA LYS A 270 -37.41 18.17 -4.23
C LYS A 270 -37.00 17.42 -2.96
N VAL A 271 -36.02 16.52 -3.06
CA VAL A 271 -35.54 15.75 -1.92
C VAL A 271 -34.55 16.57 -1.09
N GLY A 272 -34.67 16.51 0.24
CA GLY A 272 -33.69 17.10 1.17
C GLY A 272 -33.46 18.59 0.95
N MET A 273 -32.22 18.98 0.67
CA MET A 273 -31.85 20.39 0.46
C MET A 273 -32.63 21.07 -0.67
N TRP A 274 -33.11 20.29 -1.65
CA TRP A 274 -33.91 20.82 -2.77
C TRP A 274 -35.37 21.13 -2.39
N ALA A 275 -35.86 20.65 -1.25
CA ALA A 275 -37.17 21.00 -0.72
C ALA A 275 -37.14 22.28 0.12
N GLU A 276 -36.07 22.49 0.89
CA GLU A 276 -35.98 23.55 1.92
C GLU A 276 -35.23 24.82 1.44
N GLY A 277 -35.06 25.02 0.13
CA GLY A 277 -34.35 26.16 -0.46
C GLY A 277 -34.87 26.62 -1.83
N GLY A 278 -36.10 26.25 -2.20
CA GLY A 278 -36.70 26.59 -3.50
C GLY A 278 -37.07 28.07 -3.63
N GLY A 279 -36.06 28.93 -3.80
CA GLY A 279 -36.24 30.36 -4.01
C GLY A 279 -34.94 31.10 -4.28
N GLN A 280 -34.24 30.76 -5.38
CA GLN A 280 -33.63 31.68 -6.35
C GLN A 280 -33.03 30.89 -7.52
#